data_AF-A0A1J3JC98-F1
#
_entry.id   AF-A0A1J3JC98-F1
#
_cell.length_a   1.000
_cell.length_b   1.000
_cell.length_c   1.000
_cell.angle_alpha   90.00
_cell.angle_beta   90.00
_cell.angle_gamma   90.00
#
_symmetry.space_group_name_H-M   'P 1'
#
loop_
_entity.id
_entity.type
_entity.pdbx_description
1 polymer ?
#
loop_
_entity_poly.entity_id
_entity_poly.type
_entity_poly.pdbx_seq_one_letter_code
_entity_poly.pdbx_strand_id
1 'polypeptide(L)'
;LARLIIRPKQHPWNRMLEEYTKYKASDLQECVGIIHDLYLSRSGASLQAVRDKYKHHKFQCVATIPVSPSLPVTFWEDVTI
;
A
#
# COMPACT_ATOMS: atom_id res chain seq x y z
N LEU A 1 0.56 -2.03 1.53
CA LEU A 1 0.36 -0.63 1.07
C LEU A 1 -0.24 0.31 2.13
N ALA A 2 -1.42 0.07 2.70
CA ALA A 2 -2.07 1.04 3.60
C ALA A 2 -1.18 1.51 4.79
N ARG A 3 -0.44 0.59 5.42
CA ARG A 3 0.52 0.92 6.48
C ARG A 3 1.64 1.86 6.02
N LEU A 4 2.10 1.74 4.76
CA LEU A 4 3.09 2.66 4.18
C LEU A 4 2.53 4.08 4.05
N ILE A 5 1.29 4.18 3.58
CA ILE A 5 0.62 5.47 3.34
C ILE A 5 0.33 6.18 4.68
N ILE A 6 -0.18 5.44 5.67
CA ILE A 6 -0.61 6.01 6.95
C ILE A 6 0.57 6.18 7.92
N ARG A 7 1.58 5.29 7.86
CA ARG A 7 2.71 5.25 8.79
C ARG A 7 4.04 5.01 8.06
N PRO A 8 4.53 6.01 7.28
CA PRO A 8 5.75 5.86 6.49
C PRO A 8 7.01 5.67 7.33
N LYS A 9 6.99 6.02 8.63
CA LYS A 9 8.12 5.90 9.56
C LYS A 9 8.28 4.49 10.17
N GLN A 10 7.35 3.57 9.92
CA GLN A 10 7.36 2.22 10.50
C GLN A 10 7.50 1.18 9.41
N HIS A 11 8.23 0.09 9.69
CA HIS A 11 8.28 -1.03 8.77
C HIS A 11 6.86 -1.61 8.60
N PRO A 12 6.29 -1.65 7.38
CA PRO A 12 4.87 -1.97 7.18
C PRO A 12 4.56 -3.44 7.44
N TRP A 13 5.57 -4.31 7.24
CA TRP A 13 5.48 -5.76 7.42
C TRP A 13 6.33 -6.17 8.62
N ASN A 14 5.71 -6.46 9.75
CA ASN A 14 6.45 -6.87 10.95
C ASN A 14 6.45 -8.39 11.08
N ARG A 15 7.42 -8.92 11.84
CA ARG A 15 7.57 -10.36 12.08
C ARG A 15 6.29 -11.05 12.55
N MET A 16 5.51 -10.37 13.39
CA MET A 16 4.21 -10.90 13.84
C MET A 16 3.27 -11.20 12.66
N LEU A 17 3.16 -10.28 11.69
CA LEU A 17 2.35 -10.53 10.49
C LEU A 17 2.88 -11.70 9.66
N GLU A 18 4.19 -11.79 9.48
CA GLU A 18 4.81 -12.91 8.77
C GLU A 18 4.52 -14.24 9.48
N GLU A 19 4.61 -14.29 10.80
CA GLU A 19 4.32 -15.49 11.59
C GLU A 19 2.86 -15.92 11.49
N TYR A 20 1.91 -14.99 11.47
CA TYR A 20 0.48 -15.30 11.36
C TYR A 20 0.03 -15.63 9.94
N THR A 21 0.54 -14.90 8.94
CA THR A 21 0.07 -15.02 7.55
C THR A 21 0.91 -15.98 6.71
N LYS A 22 2.13 -16.31 7.18
CA LYS A 22 3.14 -17.11 6.48
C LYS A 22 3.66 -16.49 5.17
N TYR A 23 3.36 -15.22 4.91
CA TYR A 23 3.91 -14.46 3.79
C TYR A 23 5.11 -13.63 4.24
N LYS A 24 6.18 -13.70 3.47
CA LYS A 24 7.31 -12.77 3.56
C LYS A 24 6.97 -11.44 2.93
N ALA A 25 7.75 -10.40 3.25
CA ALA A 25 7.61 -9.11 2.59
C ALA A 25 7.80 -9.23 1.07
N SER A 26 8.80 -10.00 0.63
CA SER A 26 9.08 -10.29 -0.78
C SER A 26 7.90 -10.90 -1.53
N ASP A 27 7.12 -11.78 -0.89
CA ASP A 27 5.97 -12.45 -1.51
C ASP A 27 4.85 -11.46 -1.88
N LEU A 28 4.81 -10.32 -1.18
CA LEU A 28 3.82 -9.27 -1.39
C LEU A 28 4.27 -8.22 -2.41
N GLN A 29 5.51 -8.29 -2.89
CA GLN A 29 6.12 -7.25 -3.74
C GLN A 29 5.32 -6.96 -4.99
N GLU A 30 5.00 -7.99 -5.77
CA GLU A 30 4.25 -7.86 -7.01
C GLU A 30 2.83 -7.32 -6.75
N CYS A 31 2.10 -7.95 -5.83
CA CYS A 31 0.73 -7.58 -5.49
C CYS A 31 0.62 -6.12 -5.01
N VAL A 32 1.50 -5.71 -4.09
CA VAL A 32 1.52 -4.34 -3.58
C VAL A 32 1.96 -3.34 -4.66
N GLY A 33 2.85 -3.72 -5.57
CA GLY A 33 3.23 -2.92 -6.74
C GLY A 33 2.03 -2.62 -7.65
N ILE A 34 1.26 -3.65 -8.00
CA ILE A 34 0.03 -3.49 -8.80
C ILE A 34 -0.97 -2.57 -8.10
N ILE A 35 -1.20 -2.77 -6.78
CA ILE A 35 -2.11 -1.91 -6.01
C ILE A 35 -1.60 -0.47 -5.94
N HIS A 36 -0.28 -0.26 -5.86
CA HIS A 36 0.34 1.07 -5.83
C HIS A 36 0.17 1.81 -7.16
N ASP A 37 0.38 1.14 -8.29
CA ASP A 37 0.13 1.71 -9.62
C ASP A 37 -1.35 2.02 -9.85
N LEU A 38 -2.23 1.12 -9.38
CA LEU A 38 -3.67 1.38 -9.35
C LEU A 38 -3.96 2.61 -8.49
N TYR A 39 -3.37 2.77 -7.31
CA TYR A 39 -3.59 3.95 -6.48
C TYR A 39 -3.16 5.24 -7.18
N LEU A 40 -1.97 5.24 -7.82
CA LEU A 40 -1.40 6.39 -8.53
C LEU A 40 -2.09 6.72 -9.85
N SER A 41 -3.15 6.00 -10.24
CA SER A 41 -3.85 6.16 -11.52
C SER A 41 -2.95 5.99 -12.76
N ARG A 42 -1.79 5.34 -12.60
CA ARG A 42 -0.87 5.06 -13.71
C ARG A 42 -1.42 4.02 -14.69
N SER A 43 -2.36 3.19 -14.26
CA SER A 43 -2.89 2.09 -15.09
C SER A 43 -4.42 2.01 -15.23
N GLY A 44 -5.21 3.03 -14.84
CA GLY A 44 -6.67 2.81 -14.78
C GLY A 44 -7.56 4.03 -14.89
N ALA A 45 -8.04 4.31 -16.09
CA ALA A 45 -9.26 5.10 -16.35
C ALA A 45 -10.54 4.41 -15.84
N SER A 46 -10.49 3.11 -15.51
CA SER A 46 -11.66 2.26 -15.23
C SER A 46 -12.14 2.24 -13.76
N LEU A 47 -11.44 2.86 -12.81
CA LEU A 47 -11.78 2.83 -11.38
C LEU A 47 -12.27 4.18 -10.82
N GLN A 48 -12.67 5.10 -11.69
CA GLN A 48 -13.06 6.46 -11.31
C GLN A 48 -14.23 6.48 -10.31
N ALA A 49 -15.26 5.66 -10.54
CA ALA A 49 -16.42 5.57 -9.63
C ALA A 49 -16.03 5.15 -8.20
N VAL A 50 -15.08 4.21 -8.07
CA VAL A 50 -14.55 3.79 -6.77
C VAL A 50 -13.78 4.93 -6.12
N ARG A 51 -12.90 5.61 -6.86
CA ARG A 51 -12.16 6.78 -6.34
C ARG A 51 -13.11 7.84 -5.82
N ASP A 52 -14.10 8.22 -6.63
CA ASP A 52 -15.02 9.31 -6.27
C ASP A 52 -15.89 8.96 -5.07
N LYS A 53 -16.31 7.69 -4.95
CA LYS A 53 -16.94 7.20 -3.71
C LYS A 53 -16.07 7.44 -2.49
N TYR A 54 -14.79 7.05 -2.53
CA TYR A 54 -13.88 7.15 -1.39
C TYR A 54 -13.20 8.53 -1.20
N LYS A 55 -13.47 9.50 -2.10
CA LYS A 55 -13.18 10.93 -1.89
C LYS A 55 -14.22 11.62 -1.01
N HIS A 56 -15.40 11.03 -0.84
CA HIS A 56 -16.47 11.64 -0.06
C HIS A 56 -16.11 11.71 1.44
N HIS A 57 -16.52 12.78 2.13
CA HIS A 57 -16.22 12.99 3.55
C HIS A 57 -16.76 11.87 4.46
N LYS A 58 -17.84 11.19 4.04
CA LYS A 58 -18.37 9.98 4.69
C LYS A 58 -17.31 8.88 4.87
N PHE A 59 -16.33 8.82 3.98
CA PHE A 59 -15.21 7.88 4.02
C PHE A 59 -13.89 8.57 4.37
N GLN A 60 -13.95 9.73 5.04
CA GLN A 60 -12.77 10.49 5.49
C GLN A 60 -11.78 10.84 4.36
N CYS A 61 -12.28 10.93 3.12
CA CYS A 61 -11.46 11.27 1.95
C CYS A 61 -10.24 10.35 1.76
N VAL A 62 -10.32 9.06 2.14
CA VAL A 62 -9.17 8.14 2.09
C VAL A 62 -8.57 7.97 0.67
N ALA A 63 -9.35 8.26 -0.38
CA ALA A 63 -8.85 8.26 -1.76
C ALA A 63 -8.01 9.49 -2.14
N THR A 64 -7.89 10.51 -1.27
CA THR A 64 -7.08 11.72 -1.50
C THR A 64 -5.78 11.73 -0.71
N ILE A 65 -5.46 10.66 0.03
CA ILE A 65 -4.23 10.61 0.83
C ILE A 65 -3.02 10.60 -0.11
N PRO A 66 -2.03 11.48 0.07
CA PRO A 66 -0.85 11.46 -0.78
C PRO A 66 -0.05 10.17 -0.56
N VAL A 67 0.44 9.58 -1.64
CA VAL A 67 1.36 8.44 -1.60
C VAL A 67 2.63 8.79 -2.37
N SER A 68 3.77 8.26 -1.91
CA SER A 68 5.02 8.36 -2.65
C SER A 68 4.88 7.75 -4.05
N PRO A 69 5.45 8.36 -5.11
CA PRO A 69 5.42 7.83 -6.48
C PRO A 69 6.25 6.55 -6.65
N SER A 70 7.11 6.21 -5.70
CA SER A 70 7.91 4.99 -5.67
C SER A 70 7.88 4.34 -4.30
N LEU A 71 7.93 3.01 -4.28
CA LEU A 71 8.07 2.22 -3.05
C LEU A 71 9.57 2.01 -2.75
N PRO A 72 10.02 2.20 -1.49
CA PRO A 72 11.40 1.89 -1.10
C PRO A 72 11.71 0.40 -1.27
N VAL A 73 12.88 0.07 -1.81
CA VAL A 73 13.32 -1.33 -1.97
C VAL A 73 13.52 -2.02 -0.63
N THR A 74 13.93 -1.25 0.39
CA THR A 74 14.11 -1.70 1.78
C THR A 74 12.84 -2.24 2.42
N PHE A 75 11.66 -2.04 1.80
CA PHE A 75 10.41 -2.62 2.30
C PHE A 75 10.34 -4.14 2.10
N TRP A 76 11.02 -4.65 1.09
CA TRP A 76 10.97 -6.06 0.70
C TRP A 76 12.06 -6.89 1.39
N GLU A 77 12.92 -6.22 2.16
CA GLU A 77 13.93 -6.88 2.97
C GLU A 77 13.26 -7.62 4.12
N ASP A 78 13.73 -8.83 4.41
CA ASP A 78 13.27 -9.59 5.57
C ASP A 78 13.60 -8.78 6.84
N VAL A 79 12.73 -8.83 7.85
CA VAL A 79 12.96 -8.14 9.13
C VAL A 79 14.14 -8.81 9.84
N THR A 80 15.35 -8.33 9.57
CA THR A 80 16.56 -8.77 10.27
C THR A 80 16.59 -8.18 11.67
N ILE A 81 16.90 -9.04 12.64
CA ILE A 81 16.95 -8.81 14.08
C ILE A 81 17.93 -7.68 14.44
#